data_AF-A0A9N9INT3-F1
#
_entry.id   AF-A0A9N9INT3-F1
#
_cell.length_a   1.000
_cell.length_b   1.000
_cell.length_c   1.000
_cell.angle_alpha   90.00
_cell.angle_beta   90.00
_cell.angle_gamma   90.00
#
_symmetry.space_group_name_H-M   'P 1'
#
loop_
_entity.id
_entity.type
_entity.pdbx_description
1 polymer ?
#
loop_
_entity_poly.entity_id
_entity_poly.type
_entity_poly.pdbx_seq_one_letter_code
_entity_poly.pdbx_strand_id
1 'polypeptide(L)'
;MDSVNVEDIYKAYEIIDRAGDYNEVKKSYKTIISGAHGESNCKRLAAQFIPRFFGKFPEFHEMAIDALFDLCEDTDLNVRLTVIKYLPNVVKESDKVAVRIADALVQLLQNEIAAVKKALEQVIRLSPRDSIVAIFQQSLKGSPEVRHRTINFLSNDLNRFKEELFEKGDDVETCFANEELMKPVKARHFTKIVHSWSTSQSNVVVAPPSTPVKRTADADSSTETLTNKKRMIEILRSQM
;
A
#
# COMPACT_ATOMS: atom_id res chain seq x y z
N MET A 1 -2.93 -32.57 21.34
CA MET A 1 -3.70 -31.39 20.92
C MET A 1 -4.35 -31.77 19.62
N ASP A 2 -5.68 -31.82 19.58
CA ASP A 2 -6.40 -32.15 18.36
C ASP A 2 -6.05 -31.10 17.29
N SER A 3 -5.71 -31.56 16.10
CA SER A 3 -5.39 -30.71 14.96
C SER A 3 -6.63 -29.92 14.54
N VAL A 4 -6.51 -28.59 14.44
CA VAL A 4 -7.60 -27.71 13.96
C VAL A 4 -8.03 -28.11 12.55
N ASN A 5 -9.31 -28.39 12.37
CA ASN A 5 -9.90 -28.75 11.08
C ASN A 5 -10.66 -27.56 10.44
N VAL A 6 -11.14 -27.77 9.22
CA VAL A 6 -11.87 -26.75 8.44
C VAL A 6 -13.16 -26.28 9.13
N GLU A 7 -13.89 -27.20 9.76
CA GLU A 7 -15.15 -26.90 10.46
C GLU A 7 -14.91 -26.00 11.68
N ASP A 8 -13.82 -26.25 12.42
CA ASP A 8 -13.42 -25.42 13.57
C ASP A 8 -13.14 -23.98 13.15
N ILE A 9 -12.48 -23.78 11.99
CA ILE A 9 -12.16 -22.45 11.46
C ILE A 9 -13.43 -21.70 11.02
N TYR A 10 -14.38 -22.38 10.40
CA TYR A 10 -15.66 -21.77 10.04
C TYR A 10 -16.50 -21.40 11.26
N LYS A 11 -16.60 -22.29 12.26
CA LYS A 11 -17.27 -21.98 13.53
C LYS A 11 -16.64 -20.77 14.22
N ALA A 12 -15.31 -20.73 14.25
CA ALA A 12 -14.58 -19.58 14.81
C ALA A 12 -14.87 -18.28 14.05
N TYR A 13 -14.91 -18.33 12.71
CA TYR A 13 -15.30 -17.19 11.88
C TYR A 13 -16.70 -16.67 12.27
N GLU A 14 -17.69 -17.57 12.36
CA GLU A 14 -19.07 -17.19 12.70
C GLU A 14 -19.17 -16.55 14.09
N ILE A 15 -18.45 -17.08 15.07
CA ILE A 15 -18.41 -16.51 16.43
C ILE A 15 -17.87 -15.07 16.40
N ILE A 16 -16.78 -14.82 15.67
CA ILE A 16 -16.19 -13.48 15.55
C ILE A 16 -17.11 -12.52 14.79
N ASP A 17 -17.80 -13.00 13.76
CA ASP A 17 -18.68 -12.19 12.91
C ASP A 17 -19.97 -11.79 13.63
N ARG A 18 -20.51 -12.67 14.49
CA ARG A 18 -21.66 -12.37 15.36
C ARG A 18 -21.36 -11.33 16.45
N ALA A 19 -20.08 -11.06 16.72
CA ALA A 19 -19.62 -10.07 17.70
C ALA A 19 -20.24 -10.25 19.11
N GLY A 20 -20.21 -11.49 19.61
CA GLY A 20 -20.73 -11.87 20.93
C GLY A 20 -19.76 -11.64 22.10
N ASP A 21 -19.66 -12.61 23.01
CA ASP A 21 -18.75 -12.53 24.18
C ASP A 21 -17.29 -12.34 23.75
N TYR A 22 -16.61 -11.36 24.33
CA TYR A 22 -15.25 -11.00 23.94
C TYR A 22 -14.25 -12.14 24.18
N ASN A 23 -14.38 -12.92 25.25
CA ASN A 23 -13.48 -14.04 25.53
C ASN A 23 -13.68 -15.18 24.51
N GLU A 24 -14.92 -15.42 24.13
CA GLU A 24 -15.27 -16.40 23.10
C GLU A 24 -14.73 -15.99 21.72
N VAL A 25 -14.94 -14.73 21.34
CA VAL A 25 -14.44 -14.11 20.10
C VAL A 25 -12.91 -14.13 20.06
N LYS A 26 -12.24 -13.86 21.19
CA LYS A 26 -10.79 -13.93 21.35
C LYS A 26 -10.25 -15.36 21.18
N LYS A 27 -10.92 -16.35 21.78
CA LYS A 27 -10.57 -17.77 21.63
C LYS A 27 -10.74 -18.23 20.18
N SER A 28 -11.81 -17.81 19.53
CA SER A 28 -12.08 -18.10 18.12
C SER A 28 -10.99 -17.55 17.20
N TYR A 29 -10.50 -16.33 17.43
CA TYR A 29 -9.41 -15.81 16.62
C TYR A 29 -8.11 -16.60 16.78
N LYS A 30 -7.80 -17.08 18.00
CA LYS A 30 -6.68 -18.02 18.20
C LYS A 30 -6.87 -19.30 17.38
N THR A 31 -8.08 -19.87 17.34
CA THR A 31 -8.38 -21.05 16.52
C THR A 31 -8.11 -20.79 15.03
N ILE A 32 -8.49 -19.61 14.52
CA ILE A 32 -8.20 -19.21 13.13
C ILE A 32 -6.69 -19.12 12.89
N ILE A 33 -5.93 -18.50 13.81
CA ILE A 33 -4.47 -18.41 13.70
C ILE A 33 -3.84 -19.81 13.70
N SER A 34 -4.27 -20.71 14.59
CA SER A 34 -3.78 -22.10 14.62
C SER A 34 -4.05 -22.88 13.33
N GLY A 35 -5.05 -22.47 12.54
CA GLY A 35 -5.31 -23.01 11.21
C GLY A 35 -4.15 -22.85 10.22
N ALA A 36 -3.22 -21.90 10.45
CA ALA A 36 -2.01 -21.73 9.66
C ALA A 36 -1.06 -22.95 9.72
N HIS A 37 -1.19 -23.78 10.75
CA HIS A 37 -0.42 -25.01 10.92
C HIS A 37 -1.24 -26.29 10.67
N GLY A 38 -2.45 -26.16 10.13
CA GLY A 38 -3.32 -27.29 9.79
C GLY A 38 -3.03 -27.88 8.41
N GLU A 39 -3.99 -28.58 7.83
CA GLU A 39 -3.91 -29.07 6.45
C GLU A 39 -4.10 -27.94 5.42
N SER A 40 -3.81 -28.19 4.13
CA SER A 40 -3.83 -27.16 3.06
C SER A 40 -5.14 -26.33 3.04
N ASN A 41 -6.30 -26.96 3.24
CA ASN A 41 -7.57 -26.22 3.31
C ASN A 41 -7.67 -25.32 4.55
N CYS A 42 -7.19 -25.78 5.71
CA CYS A 42 -7.13 -24.97 6.94
C CYS A 42 -6.20 -23.76 6.74
N LYS A 43 -5.01 -23.99 6.16
CA LYS A 43 -4.03 -22.94 5.86
C LYS A 43 -4.59 -21.88 4.93
N ARG A 44 -5.29 -22.29 3.87
CA ARG A 44 -5.96 -21.37 2.94
C ARG A 44 -7.07 -20.56 3.61
N LEU A 45 -7.80 -21.12 4.58
CA LEU A 45 -8.79 -20.35 5.33
C LEU A 45 -8.13 -19.39 6.32
N ALA A 46 -7.11 -19.84 7.04
CA ALA A 46 -6.32 -19.01 7.94
C ALA A 46 -5.71 -17.81 7.20
N ALA A 47 -5.09 -18.03 6.04
CA ALA A 47 -4.54 -16.97 5.17
C ALA A 47 -5.56 -15.87 4.81
N GLN A 48 -6.85 -16.20 4.76
CA GLN A 48 -7.92 -15.26 4.43
C GLN A 48 -8.54 -14.59 5.66
N PHE A 49 -8.70 -15.34 6.75
CA PHE A 49 -9.44 -14.90 7.92
C PHE A 49 -8.56 -14.21 8.96
N ILE A 50 -7.28 -14.57 9.08
CA ILE A 50 -6.34 -13.87 9.97
C ILE A 50 -6.30 -12.36 9.62
N PRO A 51 -6.07 -11.95 8.34
CA PRO A 51 -6.01 -10.53 7.99
C PRO A 51 -7.33 -9.80 8.19
N ARG A 52 -8.47 -10.48 7.97
CA ARG A 52 -9.81 -9.88 8.05
C ARG A 52 -10.17 -9.39 9.45
N PHE A 53 -9.72 -10.08 10.49
CA PHE A 53 -10.05 -9.72 11.87
C PHE A 53 -8.87 -9.11 12.63
N PHE A 54 -7.75 -8.83 11.93
CA PHE A 54 -6.51 -8.38 12.53
C PHE A 54 -6.67 -7.14 13.43
N GLY A 55 -7.42 -6.14 12.97
CA GLY A 55 -7.63 -4.89 13.73
C GLY A 55 -8.40 -5.08 15.04
N LYS A 56 -9.19 -6.15 15.16
CA LYS A 56 -10.01 -6.44 16.36
C LYS A 56 -9.18 -6.98 17.54
N PHE A 57 -7.99 -7.52 17.29
CA PHE A 57 -7.19 -8.22 18.30
C PHE A 57 -5.72 -7.78 18.37
N PRO A 58 -5.45 -6.54 18.82
CA PRO A 58 -4.09 -6.04 18.99
C PRO A 58 -3.16 -6.96 19.80
N GLU A 59 -3.68 -7.68 20.79
CA GLU A 59 -2.91 -8.60 21.62
C GLU A 59 -2.36 -9.83 20.88
N PHE A 60 -2.85 -10.10 19.67
CA PHE A 60 -2.42 -11.22 18.84
C PHE A 60 -1.69 -10.78 17.57
N HIS A 61 -1.38 -9.49 17.42
CA HIS A 61 -0.73 -8.98 16.20
C HIS A 61 0.55 -9.73 15.85
N GLU A 62 1.46 -9.90 16.81
CA GLU A 62 2.71 -10.65 16.58
C GLU A 62 2.44 -12.09 16.14
N MET A 63 1.61 -12.81 16.90
CA MET A 63 1.26 -14.21 16.60
C MET A 63 0.55 -14.38 15.25
N ALA A 64 -0.30 -13.41 14.88
CA ALA A 64 -0.99 -13.40 13.60
C ALA A 64 -0.04 -13.10 12.43
N ILE A 65 0.89 -12.15 12.59
CA ILE A 65 1.89 -11.84 11.55
C ILE A 65 2.83 -13.01 11.35
N ASP A 66 3.34 -13.62 12.42
CA ASP A 66 4.23 -14.76 12.35
C ASP A 66 3.55 -15.92 11.62
N ALA A 67 2.30 -16.23 11.96
CA ALA A 67 1.52 -17.26 11.27
C ALA A 67 1.29 -16.93 9.76
N LEU A 68 1.10 -15.66 9.40
CA LEU A 68 0.99 -15.26 8.00
C LEU A 68 2.32 -15.39 7.25
N PHE A 69 3.45 -15.12 7.92
CA PHE A 69 4.77 -15.28 7.32
C PHE A 69 5.14 -16.75 7.14
N ASP A 70 4.79 -17.62 8.08
CA ASP A 70 4.92 -19.06 7.90
C ASP A 70 4.13 -19.55 6.66
N LEU A 71 2.93 -18.99 6.43
CA LEU A 71 2.13 -19.30 5.25
C LEU A 71 2.74 -18.77 3.95
N CYS A 72 3.53 -17.68 3.99
CA CYS A 72 4.26 -17.18 2.83
C CYS A 72 5.40 -18.12 2.42
N GLU A 73 5.87 -18.97 3.34
CA GLU A 73 6.94 -19.95 3.12
C GLU A 73 6.41 -21.38 2.91
N ASP A 74 5.08 -21.53 2.81
CA ASP A 74 4.44 -22.84 2.67
C ASP A 74 4.87 -23.59 1.41
N THR A 75 4.89 -24.92 1.44
CA THR A 75 5.26 -25.73 0.28
C THR A 75 4.18 -25.70 -0.82
N ASP A 76 2.91 -25.49 -0.45
CA ASP A 76 1.79 -25.39 -1.38
C ASP A 76 1.71 -23.98 -2.00
N LEU A 77 1.89 -23.92 -3.33
CA LEU A 77 1.79 -22.68 -4.11
C LEU A 77 0.45 -21.97 -3.91
N ASN A 78 -0.66 -22.70 -3.77
CA ASN A 78 -1.97 -22.09 -3.59
C ASN A 78 -2.11 -21.43 -2.22
N VAL A 79 -1.44 -21.97 -1.18
CA VAL A 79 -1.39 -21.34 0.14
C VAL A 79 -0.61 -20.03 0.05
N ARG A 80 0.60 -20.05 -0.52
CA ARG A 80 1.45 -18.87 -0.69
C ARG A 80 0.76 -17.76 -1.48
N LEU A 81 0.18 -18.09 -2.64
CA LEU A 81 -0.58 -17.12 -3.45
C LEU A 81 -1.79 -16.56 -2.71
N THR A 82 -2.45 -17.38 -1.87
CA THR A 82 -3.57 -16.91 -1.06
C THR A 82 -3.10 -15.91 -0.02
N VAL A 83 -2.08 -16.22 0.79
CA VAL A 83 -1.63 -15.29 1.83
C VAL A 83 -1.10 -13.99 1.23
N ILE A 84 -0.31 -14.04 0.15
CA ILE A 84 0.19 -12.83 -0.54
C ILE A 84 -0.95 -11.92 -0.97
N LYS A 85 -2.03 -12.51 -1.52
CA LYS A 85 -3.21 -11.75 -1.93
C LYS A 85 -3.90 -11.02 -0.77
N TYR A 86 -3.87 -11.58 0.44
CA TYR A 86 -4.60 -11.05 1.60
C TYR A 86 -3.73 -10.28 2.59
N LEU A 87 -2.40 -10.31 2.49
CA LEU A 87 -1.49 -9.47 3.29
C LEU A 87 -1.83 -7.97 3.29
N PRO A 88 -2.26 -7.34 2.17
CA PRO A 88 -2.66 -5.92 2.18
C PRO A 88 -3.81 -5.62 3.15
N ASN A 89 -4.67 -6.59 3.44
CA ASN A 89 -5.75 -6.39 4.41
C ASN A 89 -5.22 -6.21 5.84
N VAL A 90 -4.06 -6.77 6.19
CA VAL A 90 -3.43 -6.52 7.50
C VAL A 90 -3.11 -5.04 7.66
N VAL A 91 -2.55 -4.43 6.60
CA VAL A 91 -2.23 -2.99 6.57
C VAL A 91 -3.49 -2.14 6.60
N LYS A 92 -4.55 -2.58 5.92
CA LYS A 92 -5.86 -1.91 5.98
C LYS A 92 -6.42 -1.87 7.41
N GLU A 93 -6.23 -2.93 8.18
CA GLU A 93 -6.70 -3.02 9.56
C GLU A 93 -5.77 -2.32 10.57
N SER A 94 -4.48 -2.17 10.23
CA SER A 94 -3.48 -1.48 11.07
C SER A 94 -2.32 -0.99 10.19
N ASP A 95 -2.27 0.31 9.94
CA ASP A 95 -1.21 0.96 9.16
C ASP A 95 0.18 0.85 9.82
N LYS A 96 0.23 0.69 11.15
CA LYS A 96 1.47 0.51 11.94
C LYS A 96 2.34 -0.65 11.48
N VAL A 97 1.74 -1.64 10.81
CA VAL A 97 2.48 -2.81 10.31
C VAL A 97 2.90 -2.67 8.85
N ALA A 98 2.56 -1.56 8.18
CA ALA A 98 2.82 -1.33 6.75
C ALA A 98 4.27 -1.58 6.37
N VAL A 99 5.22 -1.03 7.14
CA VAL A 99 6.67 -1.23 6.90
C VAL A 99 7.00 -2.72 6.91
N ARG A 100 6.53 -3.47 7.91
CA ARG A 100 6.83 -4.91 8.08
C ARG A 100 6.22 -5.75 6.95
N ILE A 101 4.98 -5.47 6.55
CA ILE A 101 4.30 -6.18 5.47
C ILE A 101 4.93 -5.85 4.10
N ALA A 102 5.23 -4.58 3.84
CA ALA A 102 5.91 -4.15 2.62
C ALA A 102 7.30 -4.79 2.50
N ASP A 103 8.06 -4.85 3.60
CA ASP A 103 9.37 -5.49 3.63
C ASP A 103 9.30 -6.97 3.26
N ALA A 104 8.39 -7.73 3.89
CA ALA A 104 8.18 -9.14 3.58
C ALA A 104 7.78 -9.35 2.11
N LEU A 105 6.85 -8.55 1.58
CA LEU A 105 6.46 -8.62 0.17
C LEU A 105 7.64 -8.31 -0.78
N VAL A 106 8.51 -7.35 -0.44
CA VAL A 106 9.70 -7.08 -1.26
C VAL A 106 10.66 -8.26 -1.27
N GLN A 107 10.85 -8.93 -0.13
CA GLN A 107 11.65 -10.17 -0.08
C GLN A 107 11.04 -11.25 -0.97
N LEU A 108 9.71 -11.32 -1.03
CA LEU A 108 8.98 -12.25 -1.91
C LEU A 108 9.01 -11.87 -3.39
N LEU A 109 9.52 -10.69 -3.82
CA LEU A 109 9.72 -10.39 -5.25
C LEU A 109 10.62 -11.43 -5.95
N GLN A 110 11.34 -12.22 -5.15
CA GLN A 110 11.89 -13.57 -5.38
C GLN A 110 11.10 -14.50 -6.30
N ASN A 111 9.83 -14.62 -5.96
CA ASN A 111 8.91 -15.67 -6.36
C ASN A 111 7.57 -15.02 -6.68
N GLU A 112 6.69 -15.70 -7.41
CA GLU A 112 5.26 -15.29 -7.52
C GLU A 112 5.06 -13.81 -7.92
N ILE A 113 5.96 -13.31 -8.78
CA ILE A 113 6.20 -11.88 -9.03
C ILE A 113 4.91 -11.10 -9.29
N ALA A 114 3.99 -11.65 -10.09
CA ALA A 114 2.74 -10.98 -10.44
C ALA A 114 1.83 -10.77 -9.21
N ALA A 115 1.72 -11.76 -8.32
CA ALA A 115 0.91 -11.66 -7.11
C ALA A 115 1.53 -10.66 -6.12
N VAL A 116 2.85 -10.75 -5.94
CA VAL A 116 3.61 -9.86 -5.04
C VAL A 116 3.53 -8.41 -5.49
N LYS A 117 3.74 -8.13 -6.79
CA LYS A 117 3.62 -6.76 -7.33
C LYS A 117 2.24 -6.16 -7.09
N LYS A 118 1.19 -6.96 -7.29
CA LYS A 118 -0.20 -6.54 -7.04
C LYS A 118 -0.46 -6.26 -5.56
N ALA A 119 0.07 -7.10 -4.67
CA ALA A 119 -0.04 -6.88 -3.22
C ALA A 119 0.74 -5.62 -2.78
N LEU A 120 1.96 -5.42 -3.28
CA LEU A 120 2.76 -4.21 -3.01
C LEU A 120 2.04 -2.94 -3.47
N GLU A 121 1.45 -2.93 -4.66
CA GLU A 121 0.66 -1.79 -5.12
C GLU A 121 -0.48 -1.48 -4.14
N GLN A 122 -1.21 -2.48 -3.65
CA GLN A 122 -2.27 -2.27 -2.67
C GLN A 122 -1.74 -1.74 -1.34
N VAL A 123 -0.62 -2.27 -0.84
CA VAL A 123 0.02 -1.80 0.40
C VAL A 123 0.49 -0.35 0.27
N ILE A 124 1.09 0.02 -0.86
CA ILE A 124 1.49 1.41 -1.15
C ILE A 124 0.28 2.33 -1.20
N ARG A 125 -0.85 1.90 -1.77
CA ARG A 125 -2.07 2.73 -1.78
C ARG A 125 -2.71 2.89 -0.40
N LEU A 126 -2.49 1.95 0.51
CA LEU A 126 -3.02 1.99 1.88
C LEU A 126 -2.14 2.80 2.83
N SER A 127 -0.81 2.68 2.71
CA SER A 127 0.15 3.46 3.49
C SER A 127 1.34 3.86 2.60
N PRO A 128 1.21 4.94 1.81
CA PRO A 128 2.21 5.30 0.81
C PRO A 128 3.58 5.55 1.43
N ARG A 129 3.64 6.43 2.44
CA ARG A 129 4.89 6.85 3.09
C ARG A 129 5.68 5.66 3.63
N ASP A 130 5.07 4.87 4.51
CA ASP A 130 5.75 3.78 5.20
C ASP A 130 6.17 2.67 4.24
N SER A 131 5.29 2.35 3.28
CA SER A 131 5.58 1.32 2.28
C SER A 131 6.72 1.75 1.36
N ILE A 132 6.69 2.99 0.87
CA ILE A 132 7.75 3.52 0.00
C ILE A 132 9.08 3.53 0.74
N VAL A 133 9.11 4.00 1.99
CA VAL A 133 10.33 3.98 2.83
C VAL A 133 10.87 2.54 2.99
N ALA A 134 10.00 1.57 3.28
CA ALA A 134 10.40 0.16 3.42
C ALA A 134 11.02 -0.39 2.12
N ILE A 135 10.34 -0.18 0.99
CA ILE A 135 10.80 -0.64 -0.34
C ILE A 135 12.15 0.01 -0.69
N PHE A 136 12.32 1.30 -0.39
CA PHE A 136 13.60 1.97 -0.60
C PHE A 136 14.71 1.37 0.27
N GLN A 137 14.47 1.08 1.55
CA GLN A 137 15.47 0.48 2.41
C GLN A 137 15.96 -0.86 1.86
N GLN A 138 15.06 -1.69 1.33
CA GLN A 138 15.40 -2.94 0.65
C GLN A 138 16.22 -2.74 -0.62
N SER A 139 15.97 -1.67 -1.38
CA SER A 139 16.80 -1.33 -2.54
C SER A 139 18.25 -0.98 -2.20
N LEU A 140 18.51 -0.53 -0.97
CA LEU A 140 19.82 -0.15 -0.48
C LEU A 140 20.54 -1.31 0.24
N LYS A 141 19.81 -2.04 1.08
CA LYS A 141 20.36 -3.02 2.03
C LYS A 141 20.05 -4.48 1.69
N GLY A 142 19.09 -4.74 0.80
CA GLY A 142 18.72 -6.09 0.41
C GLY A 142 19.84 -6.85 -0.30
N SER A 143 19.64 -8.16 -0.51
CA SER A 143 20.55 -8.97 -1.33
C SER A 143 20.65 -8.40 -2.76
N PRO A 144 21.72 -8.70 -3.52
CA PRO A 144 21.84 -8.23 -4.91
C PRO A 144 20.59 -8.48 -5.76
N GLU A 145 19.96 -9.65 -5.60
CA GLU A 145 18.75 -10.08 -6.30
C GLU A 145 17.53 -9.27 -5.85
N VAL A 146 17.32 -9.13 -4.53
CA VAL A 146 16.22 -8.32 -3.97
C VAL A 146 16.36 -6.87 -4.44
N ARG A 147 17.56 -6.29 -4.35
CA ARG A 147 17.81 -4.90 -4.80
C ARG A 147 17.48 -4.73 -6.27
N HIS A 148 17.94 -5.62 -7.15
CA HIS A 148 17.68 -5.52 -8.58
C HIS A 148 16.18 -5.54 -8.88
N ARG A 149 15.43 -6.45 -8.27
CA ARG A 149 13.97 -6.56 -8.47
C ARG A 149 13.22 -5.38 -7.86
N THR A 150 13.66 -4.91 -6.70
CA THR A 150 13.11 -3.73 -6.04
C THR A 150 13.28 -2.49 -6.91
N ILE A 151 14.48 -2.28 -7.48
CA ILE A 151 14.76 -1.19 -8.42
C ILE A 151 13.87 -1.32 -9.67
N ASN A 152 13.71 -2.53 -10.21
CA ASN A 152 12.83 -2.76 -11.35
C ASN A 152 11.36 -2.46 -11.03
N PHE A 153 10.88 -2.82 -9.84
CA PHE A 153 9.53 -2.51 -9.38
C PHE A 153 9.31 -1.00 -9.26
N LEU A 154 10.24 -0.30 -8.59
CA LEU A 154 10.19 1.16 -8.44
C LEU A 154 10.23 1.87 -9.80
N SER A 155 11.03 1.37 -10.74
CA SER A 155 11.20 2.00 -12.06
C SER A 155 10.02 1.75 -13.01
N ASN A 156 9.34 0.61 -12.92
CA ASN A 156 8.38 0.21 -13.95
C ASN A 156 6.93 0.16 -13.46
N ASP A 157 6.71 -0.19 -12.19
CA ASP A 157 5.38 -0.44 -11.64
C ASP A 157 4.92 0.78 -10.83
N LEU A 158 5.70 1.24 -9.85
CA LEU A 158 5.36 2.44 -9.04
C LEU A 158 5.18 3.68 -9.93
N ASN A 159 6.00 3.79 -10.97
CA ASN A 159 5.94 4.87 -11.96
C ASN A 159 4.57 5.04 -12.63
N ARG A 160 3.77 3.98 -12.72
CA ARG A 160 2.47 3.99 -13.41
C ARG A 160 1.36 4.65 -12.61
N PHE A 161 1.49 4.69 -11.29
CA PHE A 161 0.45 5.20 -10.39
C PHE A 161 0.98 6.24 -9.39
N LYS A 162 2.24 6.69 -9.53
CA LYS A 162 2.84 7.71 -8.65
C LYS A 162 2.11 9.06 -8.70
N GLU A 163 1.60 9.47 -9.86
CA GLU A 163 0.90 10.75 -10.02
C GLU A 163 -0.40 10.75 -9.20
N GLU A 164 -1.13 9.64 -9.24
CA GLU A 164 -2.31 9.41 -8.40
C GLU A 164 -1.97 9.46 -6.89
N LEU A 165 -0.78 8.98 -6.49
CA LEU A 165 -0.33 9.07 -5.10
C LEU A 165 0.00 10.52 -4.70
N PHE A 166 0.57 11.32 -5.61
CA PHE A 166 0.93 12.71 -5.35
C PHE A 166 -0.29 13.62 -5.24
N GLU A 167 -1.31 13.41 -6.07
CA GLU A 167 -2.54 14.20 -6.05
C GLU A 167 -3.34 14.05 -4.75
N LYS A 168 -3.16 12.95 -4.01
CA LYS A 168 -3.87 12.68 -2.75
C LYS A 168 -3.34 13.47 -1.55
N GLY A 169 -2.23 14.22 -1.68
CA GLY A 169 -1.79 15.20 -0.69
C GLY A 169 -1.03 14.66 0.53
N ASP A 170 -0.59 13.39 0.52
CA ASP A 170 -0.01 12.70 1.69
C ASP A 170 1.49 12.97 1.94
N ASP A 171 2.04 14.10 1.50
CA ASP A 171 3.48 14.42 1.67
C ASP A 171 4.41 13.31 1.10
N VAL A 172 3.89 12.51 0.16
CA VAL A 172 4.62 11.38 -0.44
C VAL A 172 5.85 11.90 -1.22
N GLU A 173 5.76 13.12 -1.74
CA GLU A 173 6.87 13.81 -2.41
C GLU A 173 8.08 13.99 -1.49
N THR A 174 7.93 14.27 -0.19
CA THR A 174 9.09 14.38 0.71
C THR A 174 9.73 13.04 1.00
N CYS A 175 8.98 11.94 0.92
CA CYS A 175 9.55 10.59 1.01
C CYS A 175 10.53 10.33 -0.14
N PHE A 176 10.30 10.96 -1.29
CA PHE A 176 11.18 10.92 -2.45
C PHE A 176 12.27 12.02 -2.43
N ALA A 177 12.04 13.13 -1.74
CA ALA A 177 12.99 14.24 -1.60
C ALA A 177 14.01 14.07 -0.47
N ASN A 178 13.92 13.00 0.33
CA ASN A 178 14.79 12.78 1.48
C ASN A 178 16.27 12.61 1.05
N GLU A 179 17.08 13.65 1.29
CA GLU A 179 18.48 13.78 0.84
C GLU A 179 19.40 12.63 1.29
N GLU A 180 19.09 11.98 2.42
CA GLU A 180 19.85 10.83 2.92
C GLU A 180 19.74 9.60 2.01
N LEU A 181 18.58 9.43 1.34
CA LEU A 181 18.35 8.42 0.31
C LEU A 181 19.02 8.77 -1.02
N MET A 182 19.34 10.05 -1.25
CA MET A 182 19.92 10.57 -2.50
C MET A 182 21.45 10.71 -2.47
N LYS A 183 22.14 10.29 -1.38
CA LYS A 183 23.60 10.37 -1.28
C LYS A 183 24.31 9.60 -2.42
N PRO A 184 25.28 10.22 -3.13
CA PRO A 184 25.73 9.84 -4.47
C PRO A 184 26.44 8.47 -4.58
N VAL A 185 26.87 7.88 -3.47
CA VAL A 185 27.53 6.56 -3.45
C VAL A 185 26.51 5.40 -3.46
N LYS A 186 25.26 5.64 -3.02
CA LYS A 186 24.21 4.61 -2.88
C LYS A 186 23.08 4.75 -3.90
N ALA A 187 23.01 5.87 -4.61
CA ALA A 187 21.81 6.28 -5.33
C ALA A 187 21.98 6.43 -6.86
N ARG A 188 23.08 6.04 -7.53
CA ARG A 188 23.24 6.36 -8.97
C ARG A 188 22.08 5.95 -9.88
N HIS A 189 21.43 4.81 -9.63
CA HIS A 189 20.22 4.40 -10.35
C HIS A 189 18.97 5.13 -9.85
N PHE A 190 18.92 5.45 -8.56
CA PHE A 190 17.84 6.16 -7.90
C PHE A 190 17.79 7.64 -8.23
N THR A 191 18.92 8.33 -8.29
CA THR A 191 19.02 9.70 -8.78
C THR A 191 18.45 9.81 -10.17
N LYS A 192 18.63 8.81 -11.05
CA LYS A 192 18.00 8.82 -12.39
C LYS A 192 16.48 8.63 -12.34
N ILE A 193 15.98 7.77 -11.45
CA ILE A 193 14.54 7.55 -11.24
C ILE A 193 13.89 8.80 -10.63
N VAL A 194 14.44 9.31 -9.52
CA VAL A 194 13.95 10.52 -8.84
C VAL A 194 14.09 11.75 -9.74
N HIS A 195 15.20 11.90 -10.47
CA HIS A 195 15.36 13.01 -11.42
C HIS A 195 14.40 12.90 -12.60
N SER A 196 14.10 11.69 -13.12
CA SER A 196 13.06 11.52 -14.14
C SER A 196 11.67 11.86 -13.60
N TRP A 197 11.45 11.76 -12.29
CA TRP A 197 10.19 12.16 -11.65
C TRP A 197 10.10 13.68 -11.45
N SER A 198 11.20 14.31 -11.02
CA SER A 198 11.29 15.76 -10.86
C SER A 198 11.18 16.51 -12.20
N THR A 199 11.78 15.97 -13.28
CA THR A 199 11.66 16.55 -14.64
C THR A 199 10.29 16.31 -15.27
N SER A 200 9.57 15.23 -14.94
CA SER A 200 8.18 15.04 -15.38
C SER A 200 7.24 16.13 -14.83
N GLN A 201 7.46 16.62 -13.61
CA GLN A 201 6.67 17.73 -13.05
C GLN A 201 6.95 19.07 -13.76
N SER A 202 8.17 19.26 -14.29
CA SER A 202 8.56 20.48 -15.00
C SER A 202 8.06 20.56 -16.46
N ASN A 203 7.58 19.43 -17.01
CA ASN A 203 7.14 19.32 -18.40
C ASN A 203 5.63 19.57 -18.62
N VAL A 204 4.91 20.07 -17.61
CA VAL A 204 3.70 20.87 -17.87
C VAL A 204 4.16 22.23 -18.42
N VAL A 205 4.66 22.21 -19.66
CA VAL A 205 5.00 23.40 -20.41
C VAL A 205 3.69 24.11 -20.70
N VAL A 206 3.46 25.20 -19.97
CA VAL A 206 2.63 26.33 -20.41
C VAL A 206 3.00 26.60 -21.86
N ALA A 207 2.05 26.34 -22.76
CA ALA A 207 2.23 26.61 -24.18
C ALA A 207 2.73 28.05 -24.37
N PRO A 208 3.74 28.29 -25.22
CA PRO A 208 4.28 29.64 -25.40
C PRO A 208 3.19 30.56 -25.97
N PRO A 209 3.13 31.83 -25.55
CA PRO A 209 2.18 32.77 -26.11
C PRO A 209 2.53 32.99 -27.59
N SER A 210 1.59 32.65 -28.47
CA SER A 210 1.68 33.03 -29.88
C SER A 210 1.65 34.55 -30.00
N THR A 211 2.55 35.09 -30.82
CA THR A 211 2.67 36.53 -31.09
C THR A 211 1.40 37.07 -31.77
N PRO A 212 1.00 38.32 -31.48
CA PRO A 212 -0.32 38.83 -31.80
C PRO A 212 -0.42 39.33 -33.25
N VAL A 213 -1.35 38.76 -34.02
CA VAL A 213 -1.85 39.37 -35.26
C VAL A 213 -2.92 40.40 -34.87
N LYS A 214 -2.62 41.69 -35.09
CA LYS A 214 -3.59 42.78 -34.95
C LYS A 214 -4.70 42.63 -36.01
N ARG A 215 -5.96 42.55 -35.56
CA ARG A 215 -7.08 43.37 -36.09
C ARG A 215 -8.32 43.30 -35.19
N THR A 216 -8.60 44.46 -34.58
CA THR A 216 -9.89 45.08 -34.27
C THR A 216 -10.91 44.33 -33.42
N ALA A 217 -10.99 44.79 -32.16
CA ALA A 217 -12.18 45.11 -31.35
C ALA A 217 -13.40 44.18 -31.41
N ASP A 218 -13.70 43.51 -30.29
CA ASP A 218 -14.90 43.80 -29.49
C ASP A 218 -14.82 43.12 -28.11
N ALA A 219 -15.62 43.65 -27.17
CA ALA A 219 -15.32 43.75 -25.74
C ALA A 219 -15.81 42.58 -24.85
N ASP A 220 -15.03 42.38 -23.77
CA ASP A 220 -15.38 41.92 -22.41
C ASP A 220 -16.17 40.61 -22.16
N SER A 221 -15.46 39.61 -21.62
CA SER A 221 -16.03 38.39 -20.99
C SER A 221 -15.30 38.01 -19.68
N SER A 222 -14.45 38.87 -19.11
CA SER A 222 -13.57 38.50 -17.98
C SER A 222 -14.00 39.06 -16.62
N THR A 223 -15.13 39.77 -16.54
CA THR A 223 -15.67 40.33 -15.29
C THR A 223 -16.66 39.41 -14.57
N GLU A 224 -17.13 38.33 -15.20
CA GLU A 224 -18.18 37.48 -14.63
C GLU A 224 -17.66 36.39 -13.68
N THR A 225 -16.47 35.84 -13.93
CA THR A 225 -15.94 34.69 -13.19
C THR A 225 -15.40 35.07 -11.79
N LEU A 226 -14.84 36.28 -11.64
CA LEU A 226 -14.32 36.75 -10.35
C LEU A 226 -15.45 37.17 -9.39
N THR A 227 -16.58 37.62 -9.94
CA THR A 227 -17.76 38.07 -9.20
C THR A 227 -18.54 36.90 -8.61
N ASN A 228 -18.63 35.78 -9.35
CA ASN A 228 -19.27 34.56 -8.87
C ASN A 228 -18.49 33.88 -7.71
N LYS A 229 -17.15 33.93 -7.73
CA LYS A 229 -16.33 33.38 -6.64
C LYS A 229 -16.44 34.18 -5.34
N LYS A 230 -16.58 35.51 -5.42
CA LYS A 230 -16.81 36.37 -4.26
C LYS A 230 -18.21 36.16 -3.65
N ARG A 231 -19.25 36.02 -4.48
CA ARG A 231 -20.64 35.74 -4.03
C ARG A 231 -20.74 34.41 -3.27
N MET A 232 -20.03 33.37 -3.72
CA MET A 232 -20.06 32.06 -3.07
C MET A 232 -19.43 32.06 -1.66
N ILE A 233 -18.37 32.84 -1.46
CA ILE A 233 -17.71 32.98 -0.16
C ILE A 233 -18.57 33.77 0.83
N GLU A 234 -19.36 34.73 0.35
CA GLU A 234 -20.23 35.57 1.17
C GLU A 234 -21.50 34.80 1.63
N ILE A 235 -22.07 33.95 0.76
CA ILE A 235 -23.20 33.07 1.12
C ILE A 235 -22.80 32.09 2.23
N LEU A 236 -21.61 31.48 2.15
CA LEU A 236 -21.11 30.53 3.15
C LEU A 236 -20.85 31.16 4.52
N ARG A 237 -20.58 32.48 4.58
CA ARG A 237 -20.40 33.20 5.84
C ARG A 237 -21.71 33.62 6.52
N SER A 238 -22.82 33.62 5.79
CA SER A 238 -24.14 34.03 6.33
C SER A 238 -24.96 32.87 6.93
N GLN A 239 -24.48 31.63 6.80
CA GLN A 239 -25.14 30.41 7.27
C GLN A 239 -24.44 29.77 8.49
N MET A 240 -23.53 30.49 9.13
CA MET A 240 -22.92 30.16 10.42
C MET A 240 -23.37 31.15 11.49
#